data_AF-A0A2P2MQ26-F1
#
_entry.id   AF-A0A2P2MQ26-F1
#
_cell.length_a   1.000
_cell.length_b   1.000
_cell.length_c   1.000
_cell.angle_alpha   90.00
_cell.angle_beta   90.00
_cell.angle_gamma   90.00
#
_symmetry.space_group_name_H-M   'P 1'
#
loop_
_entity.id
_entity.type
_entity.pdbx_description
1 polymer ?
#
loop_
_entity_poly.entity_id
_entity_poly.type
_entity_poly.pdbx_seq_one_letter_code
_entity_poly.pdbx_strand_id
1 'polypeptide(L)'
;MKVQVALNSRVHLVPYHIDGGQPSYFIIAGLVFTPLSEPLIDEECEDSIGLKLLAKARHSLARFKGEQIVILSQVLANEVNIGYEDMGNQQVLRINGTRIKNIHHLAHLVDSCKDKYIVFEFEDNYLAVLEREAASAASSHILRDYGIPSQRSPDLLEPYVDSLGDNQAIEQEFGDSPVSNLEIGFDGLLWA
;
A
#
# COMPACT_ATOMS: atom_id res chain seq x y z
N MET A 1 31.78 -21.67 18.50
CA MET A 1 31.89 -20.89 17.24
C MET A 1 31.71 -19.41 17.59
N LYS A 2 32.61 -18.52 17.15
CA LYS A 2 32.54 -17.08 17.44
C LYS A 2 32.10 -16.36 16.16
N VAL A 3 30.97 -15.68 16.20
CA VAL A 3 30.44 -14.88 15.08
C VAL A 3 30.43 -13.41 15.46
N GLN A 4 30.64 -12.53 14.47
CA GLN A 4 30.48 -11.09 14.63
C GLN A 4 29.25 -10.66 13.82
N VAL A 5 28.35 -9.90 14.44
CA VAL A 5 27.11 -9.41 13.84
C VAL A 5 26.97 -7.93 14.17
N ALA A 6 26.65 -7.11 13.15
CA ALA A 6 26.34 -5.70 13.35
C ALA A 6 24.90 -5.55 13.87
N LEU A 7 24.72 -4.78 14.94
CA LEU A 7 23.41 -4.48 15.50
C LEU A 7 22.91 -3.16 14.91
N ASN A 8 21.74 -3.19 14.29
CA ASN A 8 21.06 -2.02 13.73
C ASN A 8 19.70 -1.85 14.41
N SER A 9 19.12 -0.65 14.29
CA SER A 9 17.74 -0.42 14.73
C SER A 9 16.76 -1.31 13.95
N ARG A 10 15.66 -1.71 14.58
CA ARG A 10 14.64 -2.53 13.94
C ARG A 10 13.96 -1.73 12.83
N VAL A 11 13.85 -2.33 11.65
CA VAL A 11 13.06 -1.76 10.55
C VAL A 11 11.62 -2.23 10.70
N HIS A 12 10.70 -1.28 10.85
CA HIS A 12 9.27 -1.53 10.97
C HIS A 12 8.61 -1.34 9.60
N LEU A 13 7.84 -2.33 9.14
CA LEU A 13 7.03 -2.20 7.91
C LEU A 13 5.85 -1.25 8.12
N VAL A 14 5.21 -1.36 9.29
CA VAL A 14 4.20 -0.41 9.78
C VAL A 14 4.82 0.34 10.96
N PRO A 15 5.13 1.64 10.81
CA PRO A 15 5.79 2.41 11.85
C PRO A 15 4.85 2.78 12.99
N TYR A 16 5.37 2.72 14.23
CA TYR A 16 4.69 3.19 15.44
C TYR A 16 4.76 4.71 15.62
N HIS A 17 5.77 5.34 15.01
CA HIS A 17 6.00 6.76 15.09
C HIS A 17 6.35 7.29 13.71
N ILE A 18 5.72 8.40 13.33
CA ILE A 18 5.96 9.11 12.05
C ILE A 18 6.99 10.23 12.21
N ASP A 19 7.93 10.08 13.14
CA ASP A 19 9.02 11.02 13.45
C ASP A 19 8.59 12.49 13.58
N GLY A 20 7.38 12.71 14.11
CA GLY A 20 6.80 14.04 14.34
C GLY A 20 6.47 14.86 13.09
N GLY A 21 6.54 14.25 11.89
CA GLY A 21 6.22 14.90 10.62
C GLY A 21 4.76 14.75 10.20
N GLN A 22 4.39 15.43 9.11
CA GLN A 22 3.12 15.21 8.43
C GLN A 22 3.19 13.87 7.68
N PRO A 23 2.17 12.99 7.78
CA PRO A 23 2.17 11.74 7.03
C PRO A 23 2.16 12.00 5.51
N SER A 24 2.90 11.18 4.78
CA SER A 24 2.96 11.24 3.33
C SER A 24 1.60 10.89 2.73
N TYR A 25 1.14 11.64 1.73
CA TYR A 25 -0.09 11.32 1.03
C TYR A 25 0.01 11.69 -0.45
N PHE A 26 -0.74 10.96 -1.29
CA PHE A 26 -0.80 11.20 -2.72
C PHE A 26 -2.24 11.03 -3.22
N ILE A 27 -2.73 11.99 -4.00
CA ILE A 27 -4.09 12.01 -4.53
C ILE A 27 -4.05 12.04 -6.04
N ILE A 28 -4.80 11.14 -6.68
CA ILE A 28 -5.03 11.13 -8.12
C ILE A 28 -6.48 10.78 -8.42
N ALA A 29 -7.16 11.60 -9.24
CA ALA A 29 -8.56 11.39 -9.61
C ALA A 29 -9.49 11.11 -8.39
N GLY A 30 -9.19 11.74 -7.25
CA GLY A 30 -9.91 11.56 -6.00
C GLY A 30 -9.50 10.36 -5.15
N LEU A 31 -8.70 9.42 -5.66
CA LEU A 31 -8.18 8.31 -4.86
C LEU A 31 -7.08 8.83 -3.93
N VAL A 32 -7.25 8.65 -2.61
CA VAL A 32 -6.34 9.14 -1.57
C VAL A 32 -5.47 8.00 -1.07
N PHE A 33 -4.18 8.05 -1.40
CA PHE A 33 -3.19 7.07 -0.98
C PHE A 33 -2.34 7.58 0.19
N THR A 34 -2.07 6.70 1.16
CA THR A 34 -1.25 6.96 2.36
C THR A 34 -0.52 5.69 2.78
N PRO A 35 0.69 5.76 3.36
CA PRO A 35 1.32 4.60 3.95
C PRO A 35 0.61 4.21 5.26
N LEU A 36 0.38 2.91 5.44
CA LEU A 36 -0.19 2.38 6.67
C LEU A 36 0.78 2.62 7.84
N SER A 37 0.26 3.16 8.93
CA SER A 37 0.98 3.43 10.17
C SER A 37 0.12 3.10 11.37
N GLU A 38 0.72 2.84 12.52
CA GLU A 38 -0.03 2.57 13.75
C GLU A 38 -0.91 3.75 14.19
N PRO A 39 -0.46 5.02 14.11
CA PRO A 39 -1.34 6.16 14.37
C PRO A 39 -2.58 6.21 13.48
N LEU A 40 -2.44 5.84 12.20
CA LEU A 40 -3.58 5.75 11.28
C LEU A 40 -4.53 4.61 11.66
N ILE A 41 -3.98 3.48 12.10
CA ILE A 41 -4.78 2.34 12.56
C ILE A 41 -5.61 2.72 13.79
N ASP A 42 -5.01 3.42 14.72
CA ASP A 42 -5.66 3.89 15.95
C ASP A 42 -6.74 4.94 15.65
N GLU A 43 -6.56 5.80 14.65
CA GLU A 43 -7.52 6.84 14.24
C GLU A 43 -8.74 6.27 13.51
N GLU A 44 -8.53 5.37 12.56
CA GLU A 44 -9.59 4.77 11.73
C GLU A 44 -10.44 3.72 12.48
N CYS A 45 -9.99 3.27 13.66
CA CYS A 45 -10.50 2.12 14.41
C CYS A 45 -10.24 0.77 13.71
N GLU A 46 -9.81 -0.24 14.47
CA GLU A 46 -9.45 -1.57 13.94
C GLU A 46 -10.59 -2.23 13.14
N ASP A 47 -11.85 -1.99 13.51
CA ASP A 47 -13.01 -2.57 12.85
C ASP A 47 -13.19 -2.12 11.39
N SER A 48 -12.71 -0.91 11.04
CA SER A 48 -12.89 -0.34 9.69
C SER A 48 -11.80 -0.75 8.70
N ILE A 49 -10.62 -1.14 9.20
CA ILE A 49 -9.42 -1.45 8.42
C ILE A 49 -9.48 -2.84 7.82
N GLY A 50 -10.20 -3.74 8.49
CA GLY A 50 -10.38 -5.12 8.06
C GLY A 50 -9.24 -6.04 8.50
N LEU A 51 -9.61 -7.30 8.72
CA LEU A 51 -8.74 -8.31 9.34
C LEU A 51 -7.46 -8.59 8.54
N LYS A 52 -7.50 -8.54 7.20
CA LYS A 52 -6.33 -8.83 6.35
C LYS A 52 -5.24 -7.79 6.52
N LEU A 53 -5.63 -6.52 6.47
CA LEU A 53 -4.70 -5.40 6.57
C LEU A 53 -4.12 -5.30 8.00
N LEU A 54 -4.95 -5.54 9.02
CA LEU A 54 -4.48 -5.67 10.42
C LEU A 54 -3.51 -6.84 10.60
N ALA A 55 -3.83 -8.03 10.08
CA ALA A 55 -2.96 -9.19 10.15
C ALA A 55 -1.60 -8.88 9.49
N LYS A 56 -1.60 -8.20 8.35
CA LYS A 56 -0.38 -7.72 7.70
C LYS A 56 0.38 -6.73 8.58
N ALA A 57 -0.29 -5.75 9.17
CA ALA A 57 0.34 -4.77 10.04
C ALA A 57 1.03 -5.41 11.27
N ARG A 58 0.37 -6.40 11.89
CA ARG A 58 0.88 -7.04 13.12
C ARG A 58 1.93 -8.12 12.86
N HIS A 59 1.87 -8.82 11.74
CA HIS A 59 2.68 -10.03 11.51
C HIS A 59 3.69 -9.93 10.37
N SER A 60 3.59 -8.93 9.49
CA SER A 60 4.53 -8.80 8.37
C SER A 60 5.80 -8.06 8.77
N LEU A 61 6.92 -8.47 8.17
CA LEU A 61 8.22 -7.82 8.32
C LEU A 61 8.61 -7.17 6.99
N ALA A 62 9.36 -6.06 7.07
CA ALA A 62 9.91 -5.42 5.90
C ALA A 62 10.93 -6.36 5.23
N ARG A 63 10.75 -6.59 3.93
CA ARG A 63 11.60 -7.42 3.07
C ARG A 63 12.85 -6.66 2.61
N PHE A 64 12.72 -5.34 2.44
CA PHE A 64 13.81 -4.44 2.09
C PHE A 64 13.66 -3.11 2.83
N LYS A 65 14.75 -2.34 2.87
CA LYS A 65 14.75 -1.05 3.56
C LYS A 65 13.83 -0.06 2.83
N GLY A 66 12.90 0.55 3.56
CA GLY A 66 11.97 1.54 3.01
C GLY A 66 10.77 0.94 2.28
N GLU A 67 10.51 -0.37 2.46
CA GLU A 67 9.21 -0.96 2.09
C GLU A 67 8.09 -0.36 2.94
N GLN A 68 6.96 -0.04 2.32
CA GLN A 68 5.75 0.43 3.00
C GLN A 68 4.53 -0.28 2.43
N ILE A 69 3.55 -0.52 3.30
CA ILE A 69 2.20 -0.90 2.88
C ILE A 69 1.47 0.39 2.48
N VAL A 70 1.24 0.59 1.19
CA VAL A 70 0.46 1.73 0.70
C VAL A 70 -1.00 1.32 0.61
N ILE A 71 -1.88 2.14 1.19
CA ILE A 71 -3.32 1.90 1.18
C ILE A 71 -4.04 3.03 0.45
N LEU A 72 -5.18 2.71 -0.15
CA LEU A 72 -6.23 3.67 -0.47
C LEU A 72 -7.03 3.88 0.80
N SER A 73 -6.91 5.06 1.40
CA SER A 73 -7.67 5.42 2.61
C SER A 73 -9.13 5.68 2.25
N GLN A 74 -9.39 6.52 1.24
CA GLN A 74 -10.72 6.89 0.81
C GLN A 74 -10.74 7.38 -0.65
N VAL A 75 -11.93 7.55 -1.21
CA VAL A 75 -12.16 8.13 -2.54
C VAL A 75 -12.99 9.40 -2.44
N LEU A 76 -12.45 10.51 -2.96
CA LEU A 76 -13.13 11.79 -3.11
C LEU A 76 -14.02 11.73 -4.35
N ALA A 77 -15.31 11.49 -4.15
CA ALA A 77 -16.29 11.29 -5.22
C ALA A 77 -16.24 12.37 -6.32
N ASN A 78 -16.11 11.91 -7.57
CA ASN A 78 -16.08 12.74 -8.75
C ASN A 78 -16.52 11.94 -9.99
N GLU A 79 -16.90 12.61 -11.07
CA GLU A 79 -17.29 11.93 -12.32
C GLU A 79 -16.21 10.98 -12.87
N VAL A 80 -14.93 11.24 -12.60
CA VAL A 80 -13.82 10.40 -13.06
C VAL A 80 -13.62 9.11 -12.27
N ASN A 81 -14.22 8.97 -11.09
CA ASN A 81 -14.07 7.81 -10.20
C ASN A 81 -15.39 7.11 -9.87
N ILE A 82 -16.40 7.30 -10.74
CA ILE A 82 -17.70 6.64 -10.59
C ILE A 82 -17.54 5.12 -10.49
N GLY A 83 -18.15 4.53 -9.47
CA GLY A 83 -18.08 3.10 -9.16
C GLY A 83 -16.99 2.72 -8.15
N TYR A 84 -16.13 3.67 -7.75
CA TYR A 84 -15.05 3.46 -6.77
C TYR A 84 -15.27 4.21 -5.46
N GLU A 85 -16.41 4.89 -5.29
CA GLU A 85 -16.65 5.84 -4.19
C GLU A 85 -16.65 5.17 -2.81
N ASP A 86 -17.13 3.93 -2.72
CA ASP A 86 -17.21 3.16 -1.48
C ASP A 86 -15.90 2.41 -1.15
N MET A 87 -14.85 2.59 -1.96
CA MET A 87 -13.55 1.97 -1.70
C MET A 87 -12.80 2.72 -0.59
N GLY A 88 -12.34 1.98 0.41
CA GLY A 88 -11.53 2.52 1.50
C GLY A 88 -10.75 1.43 2.22
N ASN A 89 -9.70 1.85 2.92
CA ASN A 89 -8.79 1.01 3.70
C ASN A 89 -8.31 -0.27 2.97
N GLN A 90 -8.03 -0.15 1.66
CA GLN A 90 -7.54 -1.26 0.83
C GLN A 90 -6.06 -1.09 0.47
N GLN A 91 -5.26 -2.15 0.61
CA GLN A 91 -3.87 -2.12 0.16
C GLN A 91 -3.80 -2.12 -1.37
N VAL A 92 -3.00 -1.20 -1.94
CA VAL A 92 -2.63 -1.24 -3.35
C VAL A 92 -1.34 -2.06 -3.52
N LEU A 93 -1.36 -3.02 -4.44
CA LEU A 93 -0.26 -3.96 -4.68
C LEU A 93 0.53 -3.61 -5.93
N ARG A 94 -0.16 -3.24 -7.02
CA ARG A 94 0.46 -2.97 -8.31
C ARG A 94 -0.19 -1.78 -9.01
N ILE A 95 0.61 -1.15 -9.87
CA ILE A 95 0.17 -0.15 -10.85
C ILE A 95 0.67 -0.57 -12.23
N ASN A 96 -0.24 -0.73 -13.19
CA ASN A 96 0.06 -1.23 -14.54
C ASN A 96 0.95 -2.49 -14.52
N GLY A 97 0.64 -3.47 -13.64
CA GLY A 97 1.42 -4.70 -13.46
C GLY A 97 2.73 -4.55 -12.66
N THR A 98 3.17 -3.34 -12.34
CA THR A 98 4.41 -3.10 -11.57
C THR A 98 4.13 -3.06 -10.07
N ARG A 99 4.88 -3.83 -9.28
CA ARG A 99 4.71 -3.90 -7.82
C ARG A 99 5.15 -2.62 -7.12
N ILE A 100 4.28 -2.13 -6.22
CA ILE A 100 4.54 -0.94 -5.42
C ILE A 100 5.47 -1.31 -4.26
N LYS A 101 6.46 -0.43 -4.00
CA LYS A 101 7.46 -0.61 -2.93
C LYS A 101 7.16 0.28 -1.74
N ASN A 102 6.80 1.52 -2.01
CA ASN A 102 6.45 2.56 -1.05
C ASN A 102 5.65 3.66 -1.76
N ILE A 103 5.14 4.64 -1.00
CA ILE A 103 4.29 5.71 -1.57
C ILE A 103 5.06 6.61 -2.54
N HIS A 104 6.36 6.81 -2.31
CA HIS A 104 7.21 7.57 -3.23
C HIS A 104 7.37 6.87 -4.58
N HIS A 105 7.51 5.54 -4.56
CA HIS A 105 7.52 4.72 -5.77
C HIS A 105 6.17 4.81 -6.49
N LEU A 106 5.05 4.78 -5.76
CA LEU A 106 3.71 4.95 -6.36
C LEU A 106 3.58 6.29 -7.08
N ALA A 107 3.93 7.40 -6.42
CA ALA A 107 3.88 8.73 -7.02
C ALA A 107 4.76 8.82 -8.27
N HIS A 108 5.95 8.24 -8.23
CA HIS A 108 6.87 8.18 -9.37
C HIS A 108 6.31 7.38 -10.56
N LEU A 109 5.67 6.23 -10.29
CA LEU A 109 5.07 5.40 -11.34
C LEU A 109 3.89 6.11 -12.01
N VAL A 110 3.09 6.85 -11.23
CA VAL A 110 2.01 7.68 -11.76
C VAL A 110 2.55 8.82 -12.61
N ASP A 111 3.54 9.58 -12.11
CA ASP A 111 4.14 10.70 -12.84
C ASP A 111 4.85 10.25 -14.13
N SER A 112 5.43 9.04 -14.13
CA SER A 112 6.15 8.48 -15.28
C SER A 112 5.23 7.73 -16.26
N CYS A 113 3.95 7.54 -15.92
CA CYS A 113 3.01 6.79 -16.72
C CYS A 113 2.68 7.54 -18.02
N LYS A 114 2.89 6.85 -19.15
CA LYS A 114 2.56 7.36 -20.50
C LYS A 114 1.38 6.62 -21.14
N ASP A 115 0.88 5.60 -20.47
CA ASP A 115 -0.23 4.79 -20.96
C ASP A 115 -1.53 5.59 -20.96
N LYS A 116 -2.51 5.10 -21.73
CA LYS A 116 -3.85 5.71 -21.76
C LYS A 116 -4.57 5.53 -20.42
N TYR A 117 -4.38 4.37 -19.79
CA TYR A 117 -5.05 3.99 -18.56
C TYR A 117 -4.03 3.79 -17.43
N ILE A 118 -4.44 4.16 -16.23
CA ILE A 118 -3.76 3.85 -14.98
C ILE A 118 -4.59 2.78 -14.29
N VAL A 119 -4.01 1.61 -14.10
CA VAL A 119 -4.65 0.44 -13.50
C VAL A 119 -4.05 0.22 -12.13
N PHE A 120 -4.85 0.40 -11.08
CA PHE A 120 -4.49 0.07 -9.71
C PHE A 120 -5.03 -1.33 -9.39
N GLU A 121 -4.13 -2.22 -8.97
CA GLU A 121 -4.48 -3.55 -8.49
C GLU A 121 -4.41 -3.55 -6.96
N PHE A 122 -5.54 -3.80 -6.32
CA PHE A 122 -5.68 -3.86 -4.88
C PHE A 122 -5.62 -5.29 -4.36
N GLU A 123 -5.59 -5.43 -3.05
CA GLU A 123 -5.88 -6.68 -2.38
C GLU A 123 -7.25 -7.24 -2.82
N ASP A 124 -7.39 -8.56 -2.85
CA ASP A 124 -8.59 -9.28 -3.32
C ASP A 124 -8.88 -9.19 -4.83
N ASN A 125 -7.86 -8.93 -5.64
CA ASN A 125 -7.97 -8.81 -7.11
C ASN A 125 -8.94 -7.72 -7.57
N TYR A 126 -9.19 -6.73 -6.71
CA TYR A 126 -9.98 -5.57 -7.09
C TYR A 126 -9.15 -4.65 -7.99
N LEU A 127 -9.76 -4.13 -9.05
CA LEU A 127 -9.10 -3.30 -10.06
C LEU A 127 -9.80 -1.95 -10.18
N ALA A 128 -9.06 -0.86 -10.00
CA ALA A 128 -9.53 0.47 -10.39
C ALA A 128 -8.79 0.94 -11.64
N VAL A 129 -9.54 1.30 -12.69
CA VAL A 129 -8.99 1.72 -13.97
C VAL A 129 -9.40 3.16 -14.23
N LEU A 130 -8.41 4.03 -14.38
CA LEU A 130 -8.62 5.46 -14.58
C LEU A 130 -8.03 5.87 -15.93
N GLU A 131 -8.74 6.72 -16.69
CA GLU A 131 -8.17 7.34 -17.89
C GLU A 131 -7.24 8.48 -17.48
N ARG A 132 -5.97 8.42 -17.90
CA ARG A 132 -4.91 9.33 -17.45
C ARG A 132 -5.23 10.80 -17.73
N GLU A 133 -5.76 11.09 -18.92
CA GLU A 133 -6.07 12.46 -19.33
C GLU A 133 -7.23 13.05 -18.55
N ALA A 134 -8.31 12.28 -18.35
CA ALA A 134 -9.44 12.67 -17.53
C ALA A 134 -9.03 12.85 -16.05
N ALA A 135 -8.24 11.93 -15.51
CA ALA A 135 -7.71 12.00 -14.16
C ALA A 135 -6.89 13.28 -13.93
N SER A 136 -5.98 13.60 -14.84
CA SER A 136 -5.14 14.81 -14.75
C SER A 136 -5.96 16.10 -14.89
N ALA A 137 -6.97 16.12 -15.77
CA ALA A 137 -7.85 17.26 -15.94
C ALA A 137 -8.72 17.52 -14.68
N ALA A 138 -9.22 16.46 -14.05
CA ALA A 138 -10.07 16.56 -12.86
C ALA A 138 -9.31 16.88 -11.57
N SER A 139 -8.00 16.59 -11.47
CA SER A 139 -7.21 16.78 -10.25
C SER A 139 -7.39 18.17 -9.62
N SER A 140 -7.28 19.25 -10.40
CA SER A 140 -7.41 20.61 -9.86
C SER A 140 -8.82 20.94 -9.34
N HIS A 141 -9.84 20.39 -10.00
CA HIS A 141 -11.24 20.58 -9.63
C HIS A 141 -11.57 19.86 -8.33
N ILE A 142 -11.20 18.57 -8.24
CA ILE A 142 -11.42 17.73 -7.06
C ILE A 142 -10.77 18.36 -5.82
N LEU A 143 -9.51 18.77 -5.91
CA LEU A 143 -8.81 19.37 -4.76
C LEU A 143 -9.47 20.65 -4.29
N ARG A 144 -9.96 21.49 -5.21
CA ARG A 144 -10.66 22.73 -4.86
C ARG A 144 -11.99 22.46 -4.18
N ASP A 145 -12.79 21.53 -4.71
CA ASP A 145 -14.12 21.21 -4.19
C ASP A 145 -14.06 20.63 -2.78
N TYR A 146 -13.06 19.80 -2.52
CA TYR A 146 -12.81 19.18 -1.21
C TYR A 146 -11.92 20.03 -0.29
N GLY A 147 -11.48 21.21 -0.72
CA GLY A 147 -10.69 22.14 0.11
C GLY A 147 -9.27 21.65 0.43
N ILE A 148 -8.69 20.82 -0.43
CA ILE A 148 -7.36 20.23 -0.24
C ILE A 148 -6.30 21.12 -0.90
N PRO A 149 -5.25 21.57 -0.18
CA PRO A 149 -4.30 22.54 -0.69
C PRO A 149 -3.34 22.00 -1.76
N SER A 150 -3.01 20.71 -1.71
CA SER A 150 -2.06 20.07 -2.61
C SER A 150 -2.45 18.61 -2.88
N GLN A 151 -2.16 18.14 -4.11
CA GLN A 151 -2.33 16.74 -4.50
C GLN A 151 -1.41 15.77 -3.77
N ARG A 152 -0.27 16.25 -3.27
CA ARG A 152 0.76 15.42 -2.63
C ARG A 152 1.40 16.15 -1.47
N SER A 153 1.89 15.38 -0.51
CA SER A 153 2.70 15.88 0.60
C SER A 153 4.07 16.40 0.12
N PRO A 154 4.72 17.32 0.87
CA PRO A 154 5.96 17.98 0.42
C PRO A 154 7.14 17.04 0.15
N ASP A 155 7.22 15.92 0.86
CA ASP A 155 8.24 14.88 0.71
C ASP A 155 8.16 14.16 -0.64
N LEU A 156 6.99 14.14 -1.28
CA LEU A 156 6.78 13.50 -2.59
C LEU A 156 7.08 14.43 -3.78
N LEU A 157 7.61 15.62 -3.52
CA LEU A 157 8.09 16.54 -4.57
C LEU A 157 9.55 16.24 -4.96
N GLU A 158 10.28 15.53 -4.10
CA GLU A 158 11.67 15.14 -4.37
C GLU A 158 11.74 14.04 -5.45
N PRO A 159 12.84 13.96 -6.22
CA PRO A 159 13.00 12.92 -7.21
C PRO A 159 13.15 11.54 -6.54
N TYR A 160 12.44 10.54 -7.06
CA TYR A 160 12.54 9.18 -6.54
C TYR A 160 13.94 8.60 -6.78
N VAL A 161 14.52 8.04 -5.72
CA VAL A 161 15.80 7.33 -5.76
C VAL A 161 15.54 5.85 -5.52
N ASP A 162 15.73 5.01 -6.53
CA ASP A 162 15.72 3.56 -6.34
C ASP A 162 17.04 3.15 -5.67
N SER A 163 16.97 2.78 -4.39
CA SER A 163 18.07 2.11 -3.70
C SER A 163 18.21 0.70 -4.27
N LEU A 164 18.95 0.58 -5.37
CA LEU A 164 19.23 -0.62 -6.18
C LEU A 164 19.92 -1.80 -5.45
N GLY A 165 20.00 -1.81 -4.11
CA GLY A 165 20.77 -2.78 -3.32
C GLY A 165 20.07 -4.08 -2.95
N ASP A 166 18.74 -4.11 -2.85
CA ASP A 166 18.00 -5.23 -2.20
C ASP A 166 17.12 -6.06 -3.16
N ASN A 167 17.15 -5.79 -4.47
CA ASN A 167 16.22 -6.36 -5.45
C ASN A 167 16.47 -7.85 -5.83
N GLN A 168 17.43 -8.56 -5.22
CA GLN A 168 17.75 -9.95 -5.61
C GLN A 168 16.82 -11.04 -5.06
N ALA A 169 15.86 -10.71 -4.19
CA ALA A 169 14.98 -11.72 -3.58
C ALA A 169 13.54 -11.77 -4.14
N ILE A 170 13.23 -10.99 -5.19
CA ILE A 170 11.83 -10.77 -5.60
C ILE A 170 11.27 -11.87 -6.53
N GLU A 171 12.12 -12.71 -7.15
CA GLU A 171 11.66 -13.73 -8.12
C GLU A 171 11.30 -15.11 -7.54
N GLN A 172 11.30 -15.30 -6.22
CA GLN A 172 10.70 -16.50 -5.61
C GLN A 172 9.39 -16.13 -4.91
N GLU A 173 8.31 -16.13 -5.69
CA GLU A 173 6.95 -16.25 -5.17
C GLU A 173 6.85 -17.55 -4.36
N PHE A 174 7.07 -17.46 -3.04
CA PHE A 174 6.47 -18.39 -2.11
C PHE A 174 4.97 -18.15 -2.18
N GLY A 175 4.26 -19.07 -2.85
CA GLY A 175 2.83 -19.01 -3.03
C GLY A 175 2.11 -18.80 -1.71
N ASP A 176 1.23 -17.80 -1.69
CA ASP A 176 0.19 -17.66 -0.69
C ASP A 176 -0.75 -18.88 -0.81
N SER A 177 -0.44 -19.92 -0.05
CA SER A 177 -1.37 -21.03 0.18
C SER A 177 -1.80 -20.97 1.65
N PRO A 178 -3.07 -20.66 1.95
CA PRO A 178 -3.58 -20.80 3.30
C PRO A 178 -3.72 -22.31 3.58
N VAL A 179 -2.96 -22.79 4.56
CA VAL A 179 -3.22 -23.98 5.38
C VAL A 179 -4.16 -25.02 4.75
N SER A 180 -3.61 -25.98 4.02
CA SER A 180 -4.33 -27.21 3.69
C SER A 180 -4.48 -28.05 4.97
N ASN A 181 -5.57 -27.85 5.71
CA ASN A 181 -6.03 -28.84 6.67
C ASN A 181 -6.61 -30.03 5.90
N LEU A 182 -5.75 -30.88 5.35
CA LEU A 182 -6.14 -32.19 4.84
C LEU A 182 -5.02 -33.21 4.94
N GLU A 183 -4.55 -33.47 6.17
CA GLU A 183 -4.03 -34.78 6.56
C GLU A 183 -4.51 -35.10 7.99
N ILE A 184 -5.82 -35.32 8.14
CA ILE A 184 -6.31 -36.13 9.27
C ILE A 184 -5.95 -37.57 8.93
N GLY A 185 -4.75 -37.99 9.36
CA GLY A 185 -4.39 -39.39 9.44
C GLY A 185 -5.36 -40.09 10.39
N PHE A 186 -6.02 -41.13 9.92
CA PHE A 186 -7.03 -41.91 10.62
C PHE A 186 -6.42 -42.84 11.69
N ASP A 187 -5.51 -42.34 12.52
CA ASP A 187 -4.77 -43.17 13.48
C ASP A 187 -4.62 -42.52 14.87
N GLY A 188 -5.75 -42.10 15.43
CA GLY A 188 -5.81 -41.47 16.76
C GLY A 188 -7.14 -41.57 17.49
N LEU A 189 -8.06 -42.44 17.06
CA LEU A 189 -9.31 -42.72 17.77
C LEU A 189 -9.12 -43.99 18.62
N LEU A 190 -8.56 -43.84 19.82
CA LEU A 190 -8.64 -44.84 20.90
C LEU A 190 -8.10 -44.26 22.23
N TRP A 191 -8.83 -43.31 22.82
CA TRP A 191 -8.79 -43.04 24.26
C TRP A 191 -10.13 -42.44 24.71
N ALA A 192 -11.09 -43.33 24.98
CA ALA A 192 -12.20 -43.16 25.92
C ALA A 192 -12.76 -44.54 26.26
#